data_AF-A0A9D6G1S3-F1
#
_entry.id   AF-A0A9D6G1S3-F1
#
_cell.length_a   1.000
_cell.length_b   1.000
_cell.length_c   1.000
_cell.angle_alpha   90.00
_cell.angle_beta   90.00
_cell.angle_gamma   90.00
#
_symmetry.space_group_name_H-M   'P 1'
#
loop_
_entity.id
_entity.type
_entity.pdbx_description
1 polymer ?
#
loop_
_entity_poly.entity_id
_entity_poly.type
_entity_poly.pdbx_seq_one_letter_code
_entity_poly.pdbx_strand_id
1 'polypeptide(L)' 'MERFTFEAPSARLSLTPATFQRRFPFMGEHNDYVYTDLLKISPEEYAQLLEEEVIY' A
#
# COMPACT_ATOMS: atom_id res chain seq x y z
N MET A 1 13.07 2.73 16.80
CA MET A 1 12.19 2.02 15.86
C MET A 1 11.81 0.70 16.54
N GLU A 2 10.54 0.49 16.89
CA GLU A 2 10.10 -0.74 17.54
C GLU A 2 10.17 -1.93 16.56
N ARG A 3 10.58 -3.09 17.07
CA ARG A 3 10.73 -4.31 16.27
C ARG A 3 9.49 -5.17 16.47
N PHE A 4 8.65 -5.24 15.44
CA PHE A 4 7.50 -6.14 15.42
C PHE A 4 7.92 -7.55 15.01
N THR A 5 7.32 -8.56 15.64
CA THR A 5 7.47 -9.97 15.26
C THR A 5 6.16 -10.47 14.68
N PHE A 6 6.26 -11.27 13.63
CA PHE A 6 5.11 -11.83 12.92
C PHE A 6 5.34 -13.32 12.73
N GLU A 7 4.26 -14.09 12.69
CA GLU A 7 4.34 -15.49 12.29
C GLU A 7 4.72 -15.55 10.80
N ALA A 8 5.74 -16.35 10.50
CA ALA A 8 6.10 -16.63 9.13
C ALA A 8 5.01 -17.48 8.46
N PRO A 9 4.84 -17.38 7.12
CA PRO A 9 3.96 -18.27 6.38
C PRO A 9 4.26 -19.75 6.69
N SER A 10 3.23 -20.54 6.96
CA SER A 10 3.35 -21.94 7.38
C SER A 10 3.89 -22.88 6.28
N ALA A 11 3.76 -22.48 5.02
CA ALA A 11 4.26 -23.22 3.87
C ALA A 11 5.64 -22.74 3.43
N ARG A 12 6.55 -23.68 3.17
CA ARG A 12 7.85 -23.40 2.55
C ARG A 12 7.75 -23.54 1.03
N LEU A 13 7.80 -22.42 0.33
CA LEU A 13 7.86 -22.38 -1.14
C LEU A 13 9.32 -22.36 -1.59
N SER A 14 9.75 -23.37 -2.34
CA SER A 14 11.16 -23.53 -2.76
C SER A 14 11.58 -22.58 -3.88
N LEU A 15 10.66 -22.26 -4.80
CA LEU A 15 10.94 -21.38 -5.94
C LEU A 15 10.60 -19.91 -5.65
N THR A 16 9.53 -19.66 -4.89
CA THR A 16 9.02 -18.32 -4.58
C THR A 16 8.78 -18.17 -3.08
N PRO A 17 9.84 -18.07 -2.25
CA PRO A 17 9.69 -17.96 -0.80
C PRO A 17 8.80 -16.78 -0.40
N ALA A 18 7.83 -17.03 0.47
CA ALA A 18 6.94 -16.00 0.98
C ALA A 18 7.67 -15.16 2.04
N THR A 19 8.26 -14.04 1.62
CA THR A 19 8.98 -13.11 2.49
C THR A 19 8.19 -11.81 2.65
N PHE A 20 8.17 -11.26 3.87
CA PHE A 20 7.65 -9.92 4.11
C PHE A 20 8.69 -8.89 3.62
N GLN A 21 8.36 -8.19 2.54
CA GLN A 21 9.27 -7.20 1.93
C GLN A 21 9.15 -5.81 2.54
N ARG A 22 8.04 -5.53 3.23
CA ARG A 22 7.72 -4.25 3.86
C ARG A 22 6.76 -4.45 5.02
N ARG A 23 6.66 -3.43 5.86
CA ARG A 23 5.66 -3.34 6.93
C ARG A 23 4.24 -3.22 6.36
N PHE A 24 3.25 -3.29 7.25
CA PHE A 24 1.89 -2.89 6.93
C PHE A 24 1.85 -1.42 6.50
N PRO A 25 1.08 -1.08 5.46
CA PRO A 25 0.97 0.30 5.00
C PRO A 25 0.27 1.16 6.06
N PHE A 26 0.66 2.42 6.15
CA PHE A 26 -0.19 3.41 6.82
C PHE A 26 -1.46 3.69 6.01
N MET A 27 -2.46 4.29 6.67
CA MET A 27 -3.64 4.81 5.99
C MET A 27 -3.19 5.82 4.91
N GLY A 28 -3.65 5.62 3.68
CA GLY A 28 -3.30 6.47 2.54
C GLY A 28 -1.88 6.32 1.97
N GLU A 29 -1.01 5.46 2.52
CA GLU A 29 0.41 5.35 2.11
C GLU A 29 0.61 5.08 0.60
N HIS A 30 -0.40 4.53 -0.07
CA HIS A 30 -0.34 4.18 -1.49
C HIS A 30 -1.43 4.84 -2.33
N ASN A 31 -2.13 5.86 -1.82
CA ASN A 31 -3.22 6.52 -2.55
C ASN A 31 -2.74 7.10 -3.87
N ASP A 32 -1.67 7.90 -3.87
CA ASP A 32 -1.11 8.49 -5.09
C ASP A 32 -0.85 7.43 -6.16
N TYR A 33 -0.06 6.40 -5.86
CA TYR A 33 0.21 5.29 -6.79
C TYR A 33 -1.07 4.60 -7.33
N VAL A 34 -2.04 4.31 -6.46
CA VAL A 34 -3.26 3.61 -6.90
C VAL A 34 -4.11 4.51 -7.79
N TYR A 35 -4.37 5.75 -7.37
CA TYR A 35 -5.28 6.64 -8.07
C TYR A 35 -4.66 7.23 -9.35
N THR A 36 -3.39 7.65 -9.32
CA THR A 36 -2.74 8.31 -10.45
C THR A 36 -2.06 7.31 -11.39
N ASP A 37 -1.34 6.32 -10.87
CA ASP A 37 -0.59 5.38 -11.71
C ASP A 37 -1.40 4.19 -12.19
N LEU A 38 -2.24 3.59 -11.35
CA LEU A 38 -3.03 2.42 -11.74
C LEU A 38 -4.38 2.79 -12.36
N LEU A 39 -5.14 3.65 -11.69
CA LEU A 39 -6.49 4.04 -12.14
C LEU A 39 -6.48 5.19 -13.15
N LYS A 40 -5.35 5.89 -13.30
CA LYS A 40 -5.18 6.99 -14.27
C LYS A 40 -6.19 8.12 -14.07
N ILE A 41 -6.58 8.38 -12.82
CA ILE A 41 -7.40 9.54 -12.48
C ILE A 41 -6.60 10.81 -12.77
N SER A 42 -7.27 11.86 -13.25
CA SER A 42 -6.57 13.10 -13.56
C SER A 42 -6.05 13.77 -12.28
N PRO A 43 -4.98 14.59 -12.36
CA PRO A 43 -4.49 15.35 -11.22
C PRO A 43 -5.56 16.25 -10.59
N GLU A 44 -6.46 16.80 -11.41
CA GLU A 44 -7.55 17.67 -10.97
C GLU A 44 -8.59 16.90 -10.16
N GLU A 45 -9.02 15.74 -10.64
CA GLU A 45 -9.97 14.89 -9.91
C GLU A 45 -9.33 14.31 -8.64
N TYR A 46 -8.05 13.91 -8.68
CA TYR A 46 -7.33 13.46 -7.49
C TYR A 46 -7.24 14.56 -6.41
N ALA A 47 -6.94 15.80 -6.82
CA ALA A 47 -6.92 16.95 -5.91
C ALA A 47 -8.30 17.23 -5.30
N GLN A 48 -9.37 17.12 -6.09
CA GLN A 48 -10.74 17.28 -5.60
C GLN A 48 -11.08 16.21 -4.55
N LEU A 49 -10.72 14.95 -4.79
CA LEU A 49 -10.99 13.86 -3.84
C LEU A 49 -10.21 14.03 -2.51
N LEU A 50 -9.01 14.61 -2.55
CA LEU A 50 -8.26 14.99 -1.36
C LEU A 50 -8.92 16.15 -0.61
N GLU A 51 -9.37 17.18 -1.32
CA GLU A 51 -10.06 18.34 -0.73
C GLU A 51 -11.39 17.95 -0.08
N GLU A 52 -12.12 17.01 -0.70
CA GLU A 52 -13.38 16.47 -0.18
C GLU A 52 -13.18 15.41 0.93
N GLU A 53 -11.93 15.11 1.31
CA GLU A 53 -11.56 14.09 2.31
C GLU A 53 -12.11 12.68 2.00
N VAL A 54 -12.38 12.39 0.72
CA VAL A 54 -12.76 11.05 0.25
C VAL A 54 -11.54 10.12 0.28
N ILE A 55 -10.34 10.68 0.10
CA ILE A 55 -9.04 10.03 0.19
C ILE A 55 -8.07 10.90 1.00
N TYR A 56 -6.95 10.31 1.43
CA TYR A 56 -5.96 10.92 2.35
C TYR A 56 -4.55 10.97 1.77
#